data_AF-A0A9P1BW24-F1
#
_entry.id   AF-A0A9P1BW24-F1
#
_cell.length_a   1.000
_cell.length_b   1.000
_cell.length_c   1.000
_cell.angle_alpha   90.00
_cell.angle_beta   90.00
_cell.angle_gamma   90.00
#
_symmetry.space_group_name_H-M   'P 1'
#
loop_
_entity.id
_entity.type
_entity.pdbx_description
1 polymer ?
#
loop_
_entity_poly.entity_id
_entity_poly.type
_entity_poly.pdbx_seq_one_letter_code
_entity_poly.pdbx_strand_id
1 'polypeptide(L)'
;MGKKPKAKAEKAEPKDPAPADAADPWLCPECEQDNPCEEAACIACEAPKPAGAADAKFENFVVALVQSCEAVPGKDKLKKLEVDVGGEVLKIVTNASNVKDGSRVVVAKVGAIIDGEPLKKSVVGGCPSEGMLCDSTMLGWSGGGSGAALLPDSFALGAPPPDARPRTDGK
;
A
#
# COMPACT_ATOMS: atom_id res chain seq x y z
N MET A 1 -49.15 25.50 -21.65
CA MET A 1 -47.71 25.65 -22.00
C MET A 1 -46.89 25.36 -20.74
N GLY A 2 -45.88 24.52 -20.68
CA GLY A 2 -45.29 23.53 -21.57
C GLY A 2 -44.32 22.77 -20.66
N LYS A 3 -44.56 21.48 -20.44
CA LYS A 3 -43.77 20.63 -19.54
C LYS A 3 -42.36 20.47 -20.13
N LYS A 4 -41.33 20.79 -19.36
CA LYS A 4 -39.91 20.57 -19.69
C LYS A 4 -39.66 19.09 -20.04
N PRO A 5 -39.06 18.77 -21.20
CA PRO A 5 -38.69 17.41 -21.53
C PRO A 5 -37.42 16.97 -20.80
N LYS A 6 -37.36 15.65 -20.63
CA LYS A 6 -36.46 14.84 -19.81
C LYS A 6 -35.03 14.83 -20.35
N ALA A 7 -34.06 14.84 -19.43
CA ALA A 7 -32.67 14.53 -19.71
C ALA A 7 -32.57 13.11 -20.30
N LYS A 8 -31.91 13.01 -21.46
CA LYS A 8 -31.51 11.73 -22.03
C LYS A 8 -30.23 11.29 -21.35
N ALA A 9 -30.31 10.15 -20.68
CA ALA A 9 -29.15 9.34 -20.33
C ALA A 9 -28.44 8.94 -21.64
N GLU A 10 -27.18 9.34 -21.79
CA GLU A 10 -26.33 8.77 -22.82
C GLU A 10 -25.67 7.52 -22.24
N LYS A 11 -25.85 6.42 -22.98
CA LYS A 11 -25.40 5.08 -22.64
C LYS A 11 -23.87 5.03 -22.76
N ALA A 12 -23.17 4.72 -21.67
CA ALA A 12 -21.86 4.10 -21.77
C ALA A 12 -22.08 2.60 -21.96
N GLU A 13 -21.74 2.09 -23.15
CA GLU A 13 -21.62 0.66 -23.43
C GLU A 13 -20.17 0.37 -23.89
N PRO A 14 -19.71 -0.89 -23.74
CA PRO A 14 -18.41 -1.21 -23.13
C PRO A 14 -17.32 -1.55 -24.15
N LYS A 15 -16.06 -1.30 -23.75
CA LYS A 15 -14.82 -1.70 -24.42
C LYS A 15 -13.73 -1.69 -23.34
N ASP A 16 -12.95 -2.70 -23.03
CA ASP A 16 -12.66 -4.06 -23.51
C ASP A 16 -12.18 -4.83 -22.26
N PRO A 17 -12.10 -6.18 -22.23
CA PRO A 17 -11.48 -6.87 -21.11
C PRO A 17 -10.01 -6.44 -21.00
N ALA A 18 -9.65 -5.89 -19.83
CA ALA A 18 -8.29 -5.45 -19.54
C ALA A 18 -7.28 -6.56 -19.88
N PRO A 19 -6.24 -6.27 -20.70
CA PRO A 19 -5.12 -7.19 -20.79
C PRO A 19 -4.48 -7.31 -19.40
N ALA A 20 -4.25 -8.56 -18.97
CA ALA A 20 -3.83 -8.95 -17.63
C ALA A 20 -2.38 -8.55 -17.26
N ASP A 21 -1.86 -7.42 -17.74
CA ASP A 21 -0.49 -6.95 -17.45
C ASP A 21 -0.33 -5.42 -17.55
N ALA A 22 -1.40 -4.63 -17.45
CA ALA A 22 -1.30 -3.17 -17.42
C ALA A 22 -1.55 -2.66 -16.01
N ALA A 23 -0.50 -2.14 -15.37
CA ALA A 23 -0.57 -1.35 -14.15
C ALA A 23 -1.68 -0.28 -14.23
N ASP A 24 -2.41 -0.07 -13.13
CA ASP A 24 -3.59 0.81 -13.06
C ASP A 24 -3.24 2.26 -13.47
N PRO A 25 -3.98 2.88 -14.41
CA PRO A 25 -3.70 4.24 -14.88
C PRO A 25 -3.98 5.29 -13.78
N TRP A 26 -3.18 6.37 -13.74
CA TRP A 26 -3.39 7.47 -12.79
C TRP A 26 -4.16 8.63 -13.41
N LEU A 27 -5.13 9.15 -12.67
CA LEU A 27 -5.92 10.31 -13.07
C LEU A 27 -5.17 11.61 -12.70
N CYS A 28 -4.98 12.50 -13.67
CA CYS A 28 -4.36 13.80 -13.40
C CYS A 28 -5.31 14.69 -12.57
N PRO A 29 -4.90 15.24 -11.42
CA PRO A 29 -5.74 16.11 -10.60
C PRO A 29 -5.98 17.49 -11.24
N GLU A 30 -5.16 17.89 -12.22
CA GLU A 30 -5.26 19.20 -12.89
C GLU A 30 -6.21 19.18 -14.08
N CYS A 31 -6.24 18.08 -14.84
CA CYS A 31 -7.00 18.00 -16.10
C CYS A 31 -7.88 16.75 -16.24
N GLU A 32 -7.96 15.92 -15.20
CA GLU A 32 -8.76 14.68 -15.16
C GLU A 32 -8.41 13.67 -16.26
N GLN A 33 -7.25 13.82 -16.90
CA GLN A 33 -6.78 12.91 -17.94
C GLN A 33 -6.30 11.59 -17.33
N ASP A 34 -6.66 10.47 -17.96
CA ASP A 34 -6.06 9.17 -17.67
C ASP A 34 -4.62 9.12 -18.20
N ASN A 35 -3.69 8.69 -17.36
CA ASN A 35 -2.29 8.56 -17.71
C ASN A 35 -1.83 7.14 -17.39
N PRO A 36 -0.96 6.55 -18.24
CA PRO A 36 -0.37 5.26 -17.93
C PRO A 36 0.47 5.35 -16.65
N CYS A 37 0.50 4.27 -15.86
CA CYS A 37 1.23 4.21 -14.59
C CYS A 37 2.71 4.59 -14.71
N GLU A 38 3.32 4.30 -15.87
CA GLU A 38 4.74 4.49 -16.18
C GLU A 38 5.11 5.96 -16.40
N GLU A 39 4.13 6.80 -16.73
CA GLU A 39 4.38 8.20 -17.04
C GLU A 39 4.54 9.03 -15.76
N ALA A 40 5.69 9.69 -15.67
CA ALA A 40 6.02 10.58 -14.57
C ALA A 40 5.31 11.94 -14.66
N ALA A 41 4.66 12.23 -15.79
CA ALA A 41 3.93 13.47 -16.03
C ALA A 41 2.65 13.20 -16.84
N CYS A 42 1.68 14.10 -16.73
CA CYS A 42 0.43 13.97 -17.47
C CYS A 42 0.67 14.17 -18.96
N ILE A 43 0.15 13.25 -19.79
CA ILE A 43 0.31 13.31 -21.25
C ILE A 43 -0.40 14.51 -21.89
N ALA A 44 -1.36 15.13 -21.19
CA ALA A 44 -2.14 16.25 -21.69
C ALA A 44 -1.65 17.62 -21.20
N CYS A 45 -1.21 17.74 -19.94
CA CYS A 45 -0.86 19.03 -19.34
C CYS A 45 0.56 19.09 -18.76
N GLU A 46 1.35 18.02 -18.90
CA GLU A 46 2.73 17.93 -18.39
C GLU A 46 2.85 18.07 -16.86
N ALA A 47 1.73 18.11 -16.13
CA ALA A 47 1.75 18.14 -14.67
C ALA A 47 2.43 16.87 -14.12
N PRO A 48 3.33 16.99 -13.13
CA PRO A 48 3.99 15.83 -12.57
C PRO A 48 2.98 14.88 -11.93
N LYS A 49 3.25 13.57 -12.03
CA LYS A 49 2.48 12.54 -11.33
C LYS A 49 2.43 12.91 -9.84
N PRO A 50 1.24 13.05 -9.24
CA PRO A 50 1.14 13.44 -7.84
C PRO A 50 1.76 12.37 -6.97
N ALA A 51 2.54 12.78 -5.96
CA ALA A 51 3.08 11.87 -4.97
C ALA A 51 1.92 11.13 -4.27
N GLY A 52 1.78 9.83 -4.51
CA GLY A 52 0.65 9.02 -4.02
C GLY A 52 -0.35 8.57 -5.07
N ALA A 53 -0.22 8.96 -6.35
CA ALA A 53 -0.80 8.18 -7.44
C ALA A 53 -0.06 6.83 -7.43
N ALA A 54 -0.71 5.81 -6.86
CA ALA A 54 -0.10 4.52 -6.58
C ALA A 54 0.73 4.05 -7.76
N ASP A 55 2.05 4.01 -7.61
CA ASP A 55 2.85 3.14 -8.44
C ASP A 55 2.27 1.74 -8.22
N ALA A 56 1.70 1.14 -9.28
CA ALA A 56 0.95 -0.11 -9.17
C ALA A 56 1.72 -1.23 -8.45
N LYS A 57 3.06 -1.11 -8.43
CA LYS A 57 3.98 -1.94 -7.66
C LYS A 57 3.64 -2.02 -6.16
N PHE A 58 3.14 -0.94 -5.58
CA PHE A 58 2.84 -0.83 -4.15
C PHE A 58 1.36 -0.51 -3.90
N GLU A 59 0.47 -0.96 -4.79
CA GLU A 59 -0.95 -0.80 -4.59
C GLU A 59 -1.37 -1.50 -3.28
N ASN A 60 -1.96 -0.74 -2.37
CA ASN A 60 -2.32 -1.19 -1.03
C ASN A 60 -1.13 -1.50 -0.09
N PHE A 61 0.04 -0.93 -0.33
CA PHE A 61 1.14 -0.91 0.63
C PHE A 61 1.26 0.48 1.23
N VAL A 62 1.43 0.55 2.54
CA VAL A 62 1.49 1.81 3.27
C VAL A 62 2.56 1.78 4.35
N VAL A 63 3.17 2.93 4.61
CA VAL A 63 4.03 3.12 5.77
C VAL A 63 3.16 3.19 7.03
N ALA A 64 3.48 2.38 8.01
CA ALA A 64 2.77 2.28 9.27
C ALA A 64 3.70 2.45 10.48
N LEU A 65 3.16 2.92 11.59
CA LEU A 65 3.86 3.03 12.87
C LEU A 65 3.40 1.95 13.84
N VAL A 66 4.33 1.17 14.39
CA VAL A 66 3.99 0.18 15.42
C VAL A 66 3.70 0.89 16.73
N GLN A 67 2.43 0.90 17.16
CA GLN A 67 2.01 1.46 18.44
C GLN A 67 2.30 0.51 19.60
N SER A 68 2.01 -0.79 19.40
CA SER A 68 2.18 -1.81 20.43
C SER A 68 2.67 -3.12 19.83
N CYS A 69 3.52 -3.83 20.59
CA CYS A 69 4.07 -5.12 20.22
C CYS A 69 4.01 -6.09 21.40
N GLU A 70 3.11 -7.07 21.33
CA GLU A 70 2.94 -8.09 22.37
C GLU A 70 3.21 -9.50 21.81
N ALA A 71 3.79 -10.38 22.61
CA ALA A 71 3.91 -11.79 22.25
C ALA A 71 2.55 -12.50 22.32
N VAL A 72 2.31 -13.45 21.41
CA VAL A 72 1.09 -14.27 21.45
C VAL A 72 1.28 -15.39 22.48
N PRO A 73 0.39 -15.50 23.51
CA PRO A 73 0.51 -16.55 24.51
C PRO A 73 0.36 -17.93 23.86
N GLY A 74 1.32 -18.82 24.13
CA GLY A 74 1.37 -20.17 23.55
C GLY A 74 2.02 -20.26 22.16
N LYS A 75 2.55 -19.16 21.61
CA LYS A 75 3.32 -19.15 20.36
C LYS A 75 4.52 -18.21 20.47
N ASP A 76 5.62 -18.71 21.01
CA ASP A 76 6.85 -17.94 21.32
C ASP A 76 7.47 -17.22 20.12
N LYS A 77 7.16 -17.64 18.89
CA LYS A 77 7.67 -17.03 17.66
C LYS A 77 6.74 -15.99 17.04
N LEU A 78 5.50 -15.83 17.53
CA LEU A 78 4.53 -14.90 16.96
C LEU A 78 4.28 -13.73 17.89
N LYS A 79 4.19 -12.55 17.29
CA LYS A 79 3.88 -11.30 17.97
C LYS A 79 2.63 -10.70 17.34
N LYS A 80 1.71 -10.22 18.17
CA LYS A 80 0.61 -9.35 17.75
C LYS A 80 1.08 -7.91 17.84
N LEU A 81 0.88 -7.17 16.76
CA LEU A 81 1.23 -5.77 16.63
C LEU A 81 -0.05 -4.98 16.42
N GLU A 82 -0.11 -3.79 17.02
CA GLU A 82 -1.05 -2.75 16.64
C GLU A 82 -0.27 -1.69 15.87
N VAL A 83 -0.63 -1.47 14.61
CA VAL A 83 0.08 -0.58 13.69
C VAL A 83 -0.85 0.53 13.20
N ASP A 84 -0.38 1.77 13.24
CA ASP A 84 -1.10 2.93 12.72
C ASP A 84 -0.73 3.18 11.26
N VAL A 85 -1.70 3.16 10.36
CA VAL A 85 -1.51 3.42 8.92
C VAL A 85 -1.84 4.87 8.52
N GLY A 86 -1.72 5.83 9.44
CA GLY A 86 -1.99 7.25 9.17
C GLY A 86 -3.46 7.64 9.36
N GLY A 87 -4.13 7.06 10.37
CA GLY A 87 -5.53 7.37 10.70
C GLY A 87 -6.39 6.16 11.04
N GLU A 88 -5.89 4.95 10.77
CA GLU A 88 -6.52 3.68 11.17
C GLU A 88 -5.49 2.78 11.86
N VAL A 89 -5.92 2.08 12.91
CA VAL A 89 -5.07 1.13 13.63
C VAL A 89 -5.43 -0.29 13.21
N LEU A 90 -4.49 -0.98 12.59
CA LEU A 90 -4.61 -2.36 12.14
C LEU A 90 -3.96 -3.32 13.12
N LYS A 91 -4.57 -4.49 13.29
CA LYS A 91 -3.99 -5.60 14.06
C LYS A 91 -3.27 -6.54 13.11
N ILE A 92 -1.99 -6.75 13.33
CA ILE A 92 -1.15 -7.59 12.46
C ILE A 92 -0.38 -8.58 13.31
N VAL A 93 -0.35 -9.83 12.87
CA VAL A 93 0.48 -10.86 13.49
C VAL A 93 1.73 -11.06 12.67
N THR A 94 2.89 -11.06 13.31
CA THR A 94 4.17 -11.24 12.64
C THR A 94 5.10 -12.20 13.36
N ASN A 95 6.03 -12.78 12.61
CA ASN A 95 7.18 -13.50 13.13
C ASN A 95 8.44 -12.60 13.22
N ALA A 96 8.38 -11.38 12.67
CA ALA A 96 9.54 -10.51 12.56
C ALA A 96 10.12 -10.14 13.94
N SER A 97 11.36 -10.58 14.18
CA SER A 97 12.06 -10.33 15.44
C SER A 97 12.58 -8.89 15.56
N ASN A 98 12.77 -8.20 14.43
CA ASN A 98 13.35 -6.87 14.34
C ASN A 98 12.35 -5.72 14.56
N VAL A 99 11.07 -6.03 14.79
CA VAL A 99 10.02 -5.03 15.02
C VAL A 99 9.85 -4.76 16.51
N LYS A 100 9.70 -3.47 16.86
CA LYS A 100 9.49 -2.96 18.22
C LYS A 100 8.43 -1.85 18.20
N ASP A 101 7.93 -1.49 19.37
CA ASP A 101 7.15 -0.26 19.55
C ASP A 101 7.91 0.97 19.00
N GLY A 102 7.16 1.88 18.38
CA GLY A 102 7.69 3.07 17.71
C GLY A 102 8.40 2.81 16.37
N SER A 103 8.51 1.55 15.92
CA SER A 103 9.14 1.25 14.63
C SER A 103 8.23 1.65 13.47
N ARG A 104 8.78 2.32 12.44
CA ARG A 104 8.08 2.50 11.17
C ARG A 104 8.37 1.34 10.24
N VAL A 105 7.31 0.80 9.66
CA VAL A 105 7.32 -0.44 8.87
C VAL A 105 6.45 -0.29 7.63
N VAL A 106 6.71 -1.08 6.60
CA VAL A 106 5.77 -1.21 5.47
C VAL A 106 4.76 -2.30 5.78
N VAL A 107 3.49 -1.97 5.60
CA VAL A 107 2.36 -2.85 5.78
C VAL A 107 1.61 -2.98 4.47
N ALA A 108 1.40 -4.22 4.03
CA ALA A 108 0.42 -4.56 3.01
C ALA A 108 -0.96 -4.67 3.68
N LYS A 109 -1.91 -3.83 3.29
CA LYS A 109 -3.31 -3.94 3.74
C LYS A 109 -4.05 -5.02 2.93
N VAL A 110 -5.23 -5.40 3.42
CA VAL A 110 -6.13 -6.29 2.68
C VAL A 110 -6.38 -5.76 1.27
N GLY A 111 -6.26 -6.63 0.27
CA GLY A 111 -6.35 -6.27 -1.14
C GLY A 111 -5.00 -6.01 -1.81
N ALA A 112 -3.91 -5.86 -1.05
CA ALA A 112 -2.56 -5.81 -1.61
C ALA A 112 -2.21 -7.10 -2.33
N ILE A 113 -1.58 -6.99 -3.50
CA ILE A 113 -1.08 -8.13 -4.26
C ILE A 113 0.34 -8.46 -3.78
N ILE A 114 0.52 -9.65 -3.22
CA ILE A 114 1.82 -10.17 -2.79
C ILE A 114 2.08 -11.45 -3.59
N ASP A 115 3.20 -11.52 -4.31
CA ASP A 115 3.56 -12.66 -5.16
C ASP A 115 2.46 -13.08 -6.16
N GLY A 116 1.65 -12.13 -6.62
CA GLY A 116 0.55 -12.36 -7.57
C GLY A 116 -0.78 -12.79 -6.93
N GLU A 117 -0.87 -12.90 -5.60
CA GLU A 117 -2.12 -13.19 -4.90
C GLU A 117 -2.60 -12.03 -4.02
N PRO A 118 -3.93 -11.76 -3.98
CA PRO A 118 -4.47 -10.73 -3.12
C PRO A 118 -4.48 -11.16 -1.64
N LEU A 119 -3.93 -10.31 -0.80
CA LEU A 119 -3.91 -10.48 0.65
C LEU A 119 -5.34 -10.39 1.21
N LYS A 120 -5.72 -11.39 1.99
CA LYS A 120 -7.04 -11.48 2.64
C LYS A 120 -6.88 -11.41 4.15
N LYS A 121 -7.93 -10.92 4.84
CA LYS A 121 -8.01 -11.00 6.31
C LYS A 121 -7.92 -12.46 6.73
N SER A 122 -7.06 -12.75 7.70
CA SER A 122 -6.85 -14.12 8.16
C SER A 122 -6.55 -14.16 9.64
N VAL A 123 -6.74 -15.33 10.25
CA VAL A 123 -6.48 -15.52 11.69
C VAL A 123 -5.18 -16.29 11.84
N VAL A 124 -4.15 -15.61 12.32
CA VAL A 124 -2.81 -16.20 12.49
C VAL A 124 -2.59 -16.45 13.98
N GLY A 125 -2.46 -17.72 14.34
CA GLY A 125 -2.19 -18.11 15.72
C GLY A 125 -3.26 -17.76 16.75
N GLY A 126 -4.52 -17.66 16.31
CA GLY A 126 -5.66 -17.31 17.17
C GLY A 126 -5.92 -15.81 17.30
N CYS A 127 -5.10 -14.98 16.65
CA CYS A 127 -5.31 -13.53 16.59
C CYS A 127 -5.70 -13.10 15.17
N PRO A 128 -6.63 -12.15 15.02
CA PRO A 128 -6.95 -11.58 13.71
C PRO A 128 -5.76 -10.78 13.18
N SER A 129 -5.45 -10.96 11.89
CA SER A 129 -4.46 -10.19 11.14
C SER A 129 -5.12 -9.54 9.94
N GLU A 130 -5.09 -8.21 9.90
CA GLU A 130 -5.69 -7.37 8.86
C GLU A 130 -4.66 -6.83 7.86
N GLY A 131 -3.46 -7.39 7.89
CA GLY A 131 -2.38 -7.05 6.99
C GLY A 131 -1.20 -7.99 7.18
N MET A 132 -0.14 -7.68 6.44
CA MET A 132 1.15 -8.36 6.51
C MET A 132 2.27 -7.32 6.54
N LEU A 133 3.29 -7.55 7.37
CA LEU A 133 4.52 -6.76 7.32
C LEU A 133 5.36 -7.19 6.14
N CYS A 134 5.80 -6.22 5.34
CA CYS A 134 6.65 -6.48 4.19
C CYS A 134 8.12 -6.43 4.59
N ASP A 135 8.93 -7.33 4.05
CA ASP A 135 10.39 -7.27 4.15
C ASP A 135 10.99 -6.61 2.91
N SER A 136 12.30 -6.39 2.91
CA SER A 136 13.00 -5.80 1.78
C SER A 136 12.83 -6.59 0.47
N THR A 137 12.74 -7.92 0.55
CA THR A 137 12.61 -8.79 -0.63
C THR A 137 11.24 -8.61 -1.27
N MET A 138 10.18 -8.61 -0.45
CA MET A 138 8.82 -8.33 -0.91
C MET A 138 8.69 -6.95 -1.60
N LEU A 139 9.45 -5.96 -1.14
CA LEU A 139 9.44 -4.61 -1.72
C LEU A 139 10.35 -4.47 -2.96
N GLY A 140 11.11 -5.52 -3.30
CA GLY A 140 12.12 -5.48 -4.35
C GLY A 140 13.31 -4.57 -4.02
N TRP A 141 13.56 -4.32 -2.74
CA TRP A 141 14.69 -3.53 -2.28
C TRP A 141 15.98 -4.35 -2.32
N SER A 142 17.02 -3.79 -2.92
CA SER A 142 18.35 -4.40 -2.90
C SER A 142 19.01 -4.22 -1.54
N GLY A 143 19.44 -5.33 -0.94
CA GLY A 143 20.10 -5.37 0.36
C GLY A 143 19.11 -5.27 1.53
N GLY A 144 19.13 -6.27 2.41
CA GLY A 144 18.25 -6.37 3.56
C GLY A 144 18.28 -7.78 4.14
N GLY A 145 17.93 -7.91 5.42
CA GLY A 145 17.88 -9.19 6.12
C GLY A 145 16.47 -9.76 6.17
N SER A 146 16.36 -10.99 6.66
CA SER A 146 15.06 -11.62 6.96
C SER A 146 14.37 -10.88 8.11
N GLY A 147 13.47 -9.95 7.81
CA GLY A 147 12.77 -9.15 8.81
C GLY A 147 11.92 -8.05 8.18
N ALA A 148 11.06 -7.41 8.98
CA ALA A 148 10.22 -6.32 8.48
C ALA A 148 11.07 -5.16 7.95
N ALA A 149 10.63 -4.54 6.87
CA ALA A 149 11.24 -3.37 6.27
C ALA A 149 11.08 -2.16 7.20
N LEU A 150 12.15 -1.78 7.89
CA LEU A 150 12.18 -0.64 8.80
C LEU A 150 12.46 0.65 8.01
N LEU A 151 11.70 1.70 8.31
CA LEU A 151 11.86 3.04 7.72
C LEU A 151 12.28 4.06 8.79
N PRO A 152 13.02 5.12 8.39
CA PRO A 152 13.29 6.24 9.27
C PRO A 152 12.04 7.10 9.51
N ASP A 153 12.11 7.93 10.55
CA ASP A 153 11.03 8.81 10.97
C ASP A 153 10.69 9.96 10.00
N SER A 154 11.37 10.03 8.86
CA SER A 154 11.08 11.00 7.80
C SER A 154 9.86 10.62 6.96
N PHE A 155 9.40 9.36 6.99
CA PHE A 155 8.31 8.87 6.13
C PHE A 155 6.93 9.04 6.77
N ALA A 156 6.04 9.79 6.13
CA ALA A 156 4.68 9.98 6.63
C ALA A 156 3.89 8.67 6.74
N LEU A 157 3.05 8.54 7.77
CA LEU A 157 2.17 7.39 7.92
C LEU A 157 1.08 7.42 6.86
N GLY A 158 0.70 6.25 6.33
CA GLY A 158 -0.25 6.12 5.22
C GLY A 158 0.33 6.46 3.85
N ALA A 159 1.56 6.97 3.77
CA ALA A 159 2.24 7.19 2.50
C ALA A 159 2.63 5.85 1.84
N PRO A 160 2.76 5.80 0.50
CA PRO A 160 3.31 4.64 -0.18
C PRO A 160 4.76 4.38 0.27
N PRO A 161 5.22 3.13 0.25
CA PRO A 161 6.61 2.82 0.53
C PRO A 161 7.54 3.38 -0.57
N PRO A 162 8.80 3.71 -0.25
CA PRO A 162 9.76 4.15 -1.25
C PRO A 162 10.16 3.01 -2.19
N ASP A 163 10.53 3.35 -3.44
CA ASP A 163 11.00 2.39 -4.45
C ASP A 163 12.29 1.67 -4.08
N ALA A 164 13.12 2.31 -3.26
CA ALA A 164 14.39 1.78 -2.81
C ALA A 164 14.50 1.86 -1.29
N ARG A 165 15.30 0.95 -0.71
CA ARG A 165 15.57 0.95 0.72
C ARG A 165 16.15 2.29 1.14
N PRO A 166 15.50 3.02 2.07
CA PRO A 166 16.06 4.25 2.58
C PRO A 166 17.37 3.97 3.30
N ARG A 167 18.36 4.83 3.09
CA ARG A 167 19.64 4.76 3.78
C ARG A 167 19.39 5.10 5.25
N THR A 168 19.33 4.08 6.10
CA THR A 168 19.22 4.25 7.56
C THR A 168 20.58 4.57 8.21
N ASP A 169 21.64 4.67 7.41
CA ASP A 169 22.97 5.07 7.87
C ASP A 169 23.03 6.59 7.98
N GLY A 170 22.92 7.09 9.21
CA GLY A 170 23.46 8.38 9.57
C GLY A 170 24.98 8.31 9.54
N LYS A 171 25.59 8.39 8.34
CA LYS A 171 27.00 8.73 8.16
C LYS A 171 27.32 9.20 6.74
#